data_AF-A0A0C2MLT9-F1
#
_entry.id   AF-A0A0C2MLT9-F1
#
_cell.length_a   1.000
_cell.length_b   1.000
_cell.length_c   1.000
_cell.angle_alpha   90.00
_cell.angle_beta   90.00
_cell.angle_gamma   90.00
#
_symmetry.space_group_name_H-M   'P 1'
#
loop_
_entity.id
_entity.type
_entity.pdbx_description
1 polymer ?
#
loop_
_entity_poly.entity_id
_entity_poly.type
_entity_poly.pdbx_seq_one_letter_code
_entity_poly.pdbx_strand_id
1 'polypeptide(L)'
;MRATILQGFHHKSSTSFHKSRRSHLLSSRSCFQSGQIESEVRELIVELHNEGQSLKQISGVLGCYRHHVYRFVKPYDADGRLSIQKTGIKQEKLSKEHKDFIKDKQDDDCFITLRPLKTKLFERFEAIGSFCYSFKTVTFVPERRNTLENISILYMDIINSLRHLSGDQ
;
A
#
# COMPACT_ATOMS: atom_id res chain seq x y z
N MET A 1 40.55 -43.65 22.80
CA MET A 1 39.65 -44.69 22.26
C MET A 1 38.58 -44.01 21.43
N ARG A 2 38.46 -44.44 20.15
CA ARG A 2 37.35 -44.40 19.16
C ARG A 2 36.11 -43.50 19.45
N ALA A 3 35.49 -42.81 18.49
CA ALA A 3 35.28 -43.19 17.09
C ALA A 3 34.98 -42.01 16.15
N THR A 4 35.40 -42.21 14.91
CA THR A 4 35.11 -41.51 13.65
C THR A 4 33.64 -41.69 13.23
N ILE A 5 32.97 -40.63 12.73
CA ILE A 5 31.94 -40.76 11.68
C ILE A 5 32.15 -39.64 10.65
N LEU A 6 32.67 -40.07 9.50
CA LEU A 6 32.59 -39.39 8.21
C LEU A 6 31.15 -39.50 7.69
N GLN A 7 30.54 -38.40 7.28
CA GLN A 7 29.51 -38.42 6.24
C GLN A 7 29.79 -37.27 5.27
N GLY A 8 30.29 -37.67 4.10
CA GLY A 8 30.45 -36.79 2.95
C GLY A 8 29.08 -36.40 2.38
N PHE A 9 28.91 -35.10 2.17
CA PHE A 9 27.89 -34.62 1.25
C PHE A 9 28.54 -34.39 -0.11
N HIS A 10 28.08 -35.18 -1.07
CA HIS A 10 28.39 -35.09 -2.48
C HIS A 10 28.21 -33.66 -3.00
N HIS A 11 29.29 -33.11 -3.57
CA HIS A 11 29.22 -32.02 -4.52
C HIS A 11 28.36 -32.45 -5.71
N LYS A 12 27.13 -31.93 -5.80
CA LYS A 12 26.40 -31.86 -7.06
C LYS A 12 26.74 -30.53 -7.72
N SER A 13 27.60 -30.61 -8.73
CA SER A 13 27.87 -29.59 -9.72
C SER A 13 26.57 -29.17 -10.41
N SER A 14 26.08 -27.96 -10.11
CA SER A 14 25.03 -27.28 -10.88
C SER A 14 25.57 -25.94 -11.34
N THR A 15 26.59 -25.96 -12.20
CA THR A 15 27.30 -24.75 -12.66
C THR A 15 26.89 -24.26 -14.05
N SER A 16 25.88 -24.86 -14.68
CA SER A 16 25.46 -24.46 -16.05
C SER A 16 24.15 -23.67 -16.14
N PHE A 17 23.26 -23.71 -15.14
CA PHE A 17 21.95 -23.05 -15.24
C PHE A 17 21.93 -21.59 -14.76
N HIS A 18 22.90 -21.15 -13.93
CA HIS A 18 22.88 -19.82 -13.32
C HIS A 18 23.47 -18.67 -14.17
N LYS A 19 24.15 -18.97 -15.29
CA LYS A 19 24.77 -17.90 -16.11
C LYS A 19 23.76 -17.05 -16.86
N SER A 20 22.57 -17.57 -17.18
CA SER A 20 21.62 -16.88 -18.06
C SER A 20 20.76 -15.82 -17.36
N ARG A 21 20.50 -15.95 -16.05
CA ARG A 21 19.73 -14.95 -15.29
C ARG A 21 20.60 -13.84 -14.70
N ARG A 22 21.91 -14.02 -14.62
CA ARG A 22 22.81 -13.07 -13.95
C ARG A 22 23.01 -11.77 -14.72
N SER A 23 22.83 -11.76 -16.03
CA SER A 23 23.10 -10.59 -16.89
C SER A 23 22.00 -9.53 -16.90
N HIS A 24 20.72 -9.92 -16.73
CA HIS A 24 19.61 -8.96 -16.87
C HIS A 24 19.38 -8.07 -15.63
N LEU A 25 19.78 -8.51 -14.43
CA LEU A 25 19.58 -7.76 -13.18
C LEU A 25 20.73 -6.82 -12.81
N LEU A 26 21.86 -6.89 -13.52
CA LEU A 26 23.05 -6.07 -13.23
C LEU A 26 23.09 -4.75 -14.02
N SER A 27 22.10 -4.47 -14.87
CA SER A 27 22.07 -3.29 -15.76
C SER A 27 21.54 -2.00 -15.09
N SER A 28 21.05 -2.07 -13.85
CA SER A 28 20.39 -0.94 -13.20
C SER A 28 21.12 -0.59 -11.90
N ARG A 29 22.19 0.21 -11.98
CA ARG A 29 22.94 0.70 -10.82
C ARG A 29 22.17 1.73 -9.96
N SER A 30 20.85 1.87 -10.11
CA SER A 30 20.03 2.89 -9.44
C SER A 30 18.81 2.37 -8.66
N CYS A 31 18.60 1.05 -8.52
CA CYS A 31 17.31 0.52 -8.05
C CYS A 31 16.93 0.78 -6.57
N PHE A 32 17.84 1.26 -5.73
CA PHE A 32 17.67 1.14 -4.26
C PHE A 32 17.35 2.44 -3.51
N GLN A 33 17.04 3.53 -4.23
CA GLN A 33 16.65 4.81 -3.61
C GLN A 33 15.16 4.92 -3.27
N SER A 34 14.29 4.14 -3.92
CA SER A 34 12.87 4.06 -3.58
C SER A 34 12.63 2.89 -2.64
N GLY A 35 11.91 3.12 -1.53
CA GLY A 35 11.67 2.17 -0.44
C GLY A 35 10.93 0.86 -0.77
N GLN A 36 10.93 0.42 -2.03
CA GLN A 36 10.41 -0.85 -2.49
C GLN A 36 11.48 -1.59 -3.28
N ILE A 37 12.19 -2.48 -2.58
CA ILE A 37 13.01 -3.51 -3.22
C ILE A 37 12.05 -4.56 -3.76
N GLU A 38 12.17 -4.86 -5.05
CA GLU A 38 11.40 -5.88 -5.77
C GLU A 38 11.50 -7.26 -5.10
N SER A 39 10.44 -8.07 -5.19
CA SER A 39 10.39 -9.39 -4.54
C SER A 39 11.53 -10.30 -4.99
N GLU A 40 11.84 -10.26 -6.30
CA GLU A 40 12.89 -11.08 -6.93
C GLU A 40 14.27 -10.83 -6.31
N VAL A 41 14.58 -9.57 -5.98
CA VAL A 41 15.86 -9.22 -5.34
C VAL A 41 15.94 -9.78 -3.92
N ARG A 42 14.80 -9.88 -3.20
CA ARG A 42 14.78 -10.44 -1.84
C ARG A 42 14.97 -11.95 -1.85
N GLU A 43 14.35 -12.63 -2.80
CA GLU A 43 14.53 -14.06 -3.03
C GLU A 43 16.00 -14.35 -3.34
N LEU A 44 16.61 -13.59 -4.25
CA LEU A 44 18.02 -13.72 -4.60
C LEU A 44 18.95 -13.48 -3.40
N ILE A 45 18.65 -12.50 -2.54
CA ILE A 45 19.41 -12.27 -1.29
C ILE A 45 19.40 -13.51 -0.40
N VAL A 46 18.24 -14.15 -0.27
CA VAL A 46 18.09 -15.33 0.59
C VAL A 46 18.69 -16.58 -0.03
N GLU A 47 18.60 -16.77 -1.35
CA GLU A 47 19.32 -17.83 -2.05
C GLU A 47 20.82 -17.74 -1.79
N LEU A 48 21.44 -16.57 -2.00
CA LEU A 48 22.86 -16.35 -1.76
C LEU A 48 23.24 -16.53 -0.28
N HIS A 49 22.34 -16.17 0.64
CA HIS A 49 22.54 -16.41 2.07
C HIS A 49 22.53 -17.91 2.40
N ASN A 50 21.58 -18.66 1.84
CA ASN A 50 21.48 -20.11 2.01
C ASN A 50 22.67 -20.86 1.39
N GLU A 51 23.30 -20.30 0.35
CA GLU A 51 24.58 -20.77 -0.20
C GLU A 51 25.79 -20.52 0.73
N GLY A 52 25.60 -19.84 1.87
CA GLY A 52 26.65 -19.53 2.83
C GLY A 52 27.46 -18.28 2.51
N GLN A 53 26.99 -17.43 1.59
CA GLN A 53 27.68 -16.17 1.31
C GLN A 53 27.49 -15.18 2.45
N SER A 54 28.57 -14.47 2.79
CA SER A 54 28.50 -13.40 3.79
C SER A 54 27.70 -12.20 3.28
N LEU A 55 27.04 -11.47 4.19
CA LEU A 55 26.31 -10.23 3.89
C LEU A 55 27.14 -9.22 3.07
N LYS A 56 28.46 -9.18 3.28
CA LYS A 56 29.39 -8.31 2.54
C LYS A 56 29.55 -8.77 1.08
N GLN A 57 29.66 -10.06 0.85
CA GLN A 57 29.74 -10.63 -0.51
C GLN A 57 28.43 -10.40 -1.26
N ILE A 58 27.29 -10.67 -0.62
CA ILE A 58 25.96 -10.45 -1.21
C ILE A 58 25.77 -8.97 -1.60
N SER A 59 26.13 -8.05 -0.68
CA SER A 59 26.11 -6.62 -0.94
C SER A 59 26.98 -6.23 -2.15
N GLY A 60 28.18 -6.79 -2.26
CA GLY A 60 29.07 -6.56 -3.40
C GLY A 60 28.54 -7.11 -4.73
N VAL A 61 27.94 -8.30 -4.71
CA VAL A 61 27.37 -8.95 -5.91
C VAL A 61 26.14 -8.20 -6.41
N LEU A 62 25.28 -7.75 -5.51
CA LEU A 62 24.02 -7.08 -5.85
C LEU A 62 24.14 -5.56 -5.99
N GLY A 63 25.30 -4.99 -5.64
CA GLY A 63 25.50 -3.53 -5.65
C GLY A 63 24.57 -2.77 -4.69
N CYS A 64 24.04 -3.44 -3.66
CA CYS A 64 23.15 -2.83 -2.67
C CYS A 64 23.88 -2.61 -1.35
N TYR A 65 23.39 -1.70 -0.52
CA TYR A 65 24.00 -1.46 0.78
C TYR A 65 23.86 -2.68 1.70
N ARG A 66 24.93 -3.01 2.43
CA ARG A 66 24.95 -4.12 3.41
C ARG A 66 23.77 -4.08 4.40
N HIS A 67 23.34 -2.89 4.80
CA HIS A 67 22.20 -2.73 5.72
C HIS A 67 20.86 -3.19 5.11
N HIS A 68 20.68 -3.08 3.78
CA HIS A 68 19.51 -3.62 3.09
C HIS A 68 19.51 -5.14 3.11
N VAL A 69 20.66 -5.76 2.80
CA VAL A 69 20.82 -7.23 2.86
C VAL A 69 20.49 -7.73 4.28
N TYR A 70 21.05 -7.08 5.29
CA TYR A 70 20.80 -7.43 6.70
C TYR A 70 19.31 -7.32 7.07
N ARG A 71 18.59 -6.31 6.56
CA ARG A 71 17.16 -6.11 6.81
C ARG A 71 16.29 -7.26 6.29
N PHE A 72 16.73 -7.99 5.26
CA PHE A 72 16.01 -9.16 4.74
C PHE A 72 16.45 -10.46 5.40
N VAL A 73 17.75 -10.64 5.62
CA VAL A 73 18.30 -11.86 6.23
C VAL A 73 17.84 -12.01 7.68
N LYS A 74 17.86 -10.94 8.48
CA LYS A 74 17.47 -10.99 9.90
C LYS A 74 16.04 -11.56 10.14
N PRO A 75 14.97 -11.06 9.50
CA PRO A 75 13.63 -11.63 9.66
C PRO A 75 13.47 -12.98 8.97
N TYR A 76 14.26 -13.28 7.93
CA TYR A 76 14.28 -14.61 7.32
C TYR A 76 14.84 -15.66 8.28
N ASP A 77 15.95 -15.38 8.95
CA ASP A 77 16.54 -16.29 9.95
C ASP A 77 15.62 -16.47 11.18
N ALA A 78 14.83 -15.45 11.52
CA ALA A 78 13.91 -15.49 12.66
C ALA A 78 12.59 -16.22 12.36
N ASP A 79 11.91 -15.83 11.27
CA ASP A 79 10.52 -16.22 10.98
C ASP A 79 10.36 -16.97 9.64
N GLY A 80 11.42 -17.10 8.83
CA GLY A 80 11.36 -17.65 7.47
C GLY A 80 10.62 -16.76 6.46
N ARG A 81 10.39 -15.47 6.78
CA ARG A 81 9.54 -14.58 5.98
C ARG A 81 10.35 -13.60 5.13
N LEU A 82 10.00 -13.52 3.83
CA LEU A 82 10.57 -12.57 2.85
C LEU A 82 9.72 -11.29 2.66
N SER A 83 8.50 -11.29 3.19
CA SER A 83 7.58 -10.17 3.06
C SER A 83 7.87 -9.09 4.09
N ILE A 84 7.77 -7.82 3.66
CA ILE A 84 7.78 -6.69 4.60
C ILE A 84 6.52 -6.82 5.44
N GLN A 85 6.68 -7.02 6.74
CA GLN A 85 5.58 -6.90 7.68
C GLN A 85 5.06 -5.47 7.61
N LYS A 86 3.78 -5.30 7.27
CA LYS A 86 3.10 -3.99 7.37
C LYS A 86 3.02 -3.63 8.85
N THR A 87 4.01 -2.91 9.35
CA THR A 87 4.00 -2.42 10.73
C THR A 87 3.00 -1.27 10.81
N GLY A 88 1.92 -1.47 11.56
CA GLY A 88 0.86 -0.49 11.75
C GLY A 88 -0.50 -1.01 11.33
N ILE A 89 -1.18 -1.69 12.25
CA ILE A 89 -2.63 -1.79 12.18
C ILE A 89 -3.14 -0.39 12.52
N LYS A 90 -3.52 0.39 11.51
CA LYS A 90 -4.29 1.62 11.78
C LYS A 90 -5.60 1.17 12.38
N GLN A 91 -5.75 1.33 13.70
CA GLN A 91 -7.05 1.20 14.32
C GLN A 91 -7.95 2.26 13.71
N GLU A 92 -9.01 1.80 13.07
CA GLU A 92 -9.96 2.70 12.44
C GLU A 92 -10.78 3.37 13.54
N LYS A 93 -10.56 4.67 13.76
CA LYS A 93 -11.26 5.43 14.82
C LYS A 93 -12.76 5.62 14.53
N LEU A 94 -13.19 5.41 13.29
CA LEU A 94 -14.58 5.61 12.88
C LEU A 94 -15.23 4.26 12.57
N SER A 95 -16.30 3.95 13.30
CA SER A 95 -17.20 2.86 12.93
C SER A 95 -17.82 3.14 11.55
N LYS A 96 -18.39 2.10 10.95
CA LYS A 96 -19.16 2.22 9.71
C LYS A 96 -20.30 3.25 9.86
N GLU A 97 -20.99 3.23 10.99
CA GLU A 97 -22.09 4.14 11.30
C GLU A 97 -21.65 5.62 11.29
N HIS A 98 -20.47 5.93 11.85
CA HIS A 98 -19.94 7.30 11.80
C HIS A 98 -19.69 7.75 10.36
N LYS A 99 -19.17 6.85 9.50
CA LYS A 99 -18.91 7.17 8.09
C LYS A 99 -20.19 7.38 7.30
N ASP A 100 -21.20 6.55 7.54
CA ASP A 100 -22.49 6.66 6.86
C ASP A 100 -23.20 7.96 7.28
N PHE A 101 -23.10 8.36 8.55
CA PHE A 101 -23.58 9.66 9.01
C PHE A 101 -22.82 10.84 8.38
N ILE A 102 -21.50 10.74 8.20
CA ILE A 102 -20.73 11.78 7.51
C ILE A 102 -21.19 11.93 6.06
N LYS A 103 -21.41 10.83 5.36
CA LYS A 103 -21.88 10.83 3.97
C LYS A 103 -23.25 11.48 3.85
N ASP A 104 -24.21 11.05 4.67
CA ASP A 104 -25.55 11.61 4.73
C ASP A 104 -25.52 13.14 4.90
N LYS A 105 -24.68 13.64 5.81
CA LYS A 105 -24.55 15.09 6.04
C LYS A 105 -23.83 15.84 4.92
N GLN A 106 -22.95 15.19 4.17
CA GLN A 106 -22.31 15.77 2.99
C GLN A 106 -23.23 15.74 1.76
N ASP A 107 -24.11 14.75 1.68
CA ASP A 107 -25.11 14.66 0.61
C ASP A 107 -26.22 15.69 0.83
N ASP A 108 -26.61 15.96 2.08
CA ASP A 108 -27.54 17.04 2.45
C ASP A 108 -26.98 18.44 2.14
N ASP A 109 -25.71 18.69 2.47
CA ASP A 109 -25.03 19.98 2.29
C ASP A 109 -23.58 19.77 1.84
N CYS A 110 -23.35 19.88 0.53
CA CYS A 110 -22.03 19.69 -0.06
C CYS A 110 -21.01 20.79 0.30
N PHE A 111 -21.44 21.90 0.88
CA PHE A 111 -20.57 22.98 1.37
C PHE A 111 -20.28 22.86 2.87
N ILE A 112 -20.79 21.82 3.55
CA ILE A 112 -20.58 21.64 4.98
C ILE A 112 -19.09 21.56 5.29
N THR A 113 -18.62 22.50 6.11
CA THR A 113 -17.23 22.50 6.55
C THR A 113 -17.01 21.45 7.65
N LEU A 114 -15.75 21.08 7.87
CA LEU A 114 -15.40 20.04 8.85
C LEU A 114 -15.79 20.40 10.30
N ARG A 115 -15.87 21.69 10.63
CA ARG A 115 -16.20 22.15 11.99
C ARG A 115 -17.67 21.86 12.34
N PRO A 116 -18.68 22.31 11.57
CA PRO A 116 -20.07 21.91 11.73
C PRO A 116 -20.27 20.39 11.67
N LEU A 117 -19.60 19.71 10.74
CA LEU A 117 -19.70 18.25 10.62
C LEU A 117 -19.20 17.54 11.89
N LYS A 118 -18.07 18.00 12.45
CA LYS A 118 -17.54 17.51 13.73
C LYS A 118 -18.54 17.75 14.87
N THR A 119 -19.16 18.93 14.94
CA THR A 119 -20.15 19.25 15.97
C THR A 119 -21.34 18.29 15.88
N LYS A 120 -21.95 18.13 14.70
CA LYS A 120 -23.09 17.22 14.49
C LYS A 120 -22.74 15.76 14.82
N LEU A 121 -21.51 15.35 14.53
CA LEU A 121 -21.03 13.99 14.79
C LEU A 121 -20.75 13.77 16.28
N PHE A 122 -20.28 14.79 16.99
CA PHE A 122 -20.14 14.77 18.44
C PHE A 122 -21.51 14.76 19.13
N GLU A 123 -22.46 15.58 18.70
CA GLU A 123 -23.83 15.62 19.23
C GLU A 123 -24.54 14.27 19.10
N ARG A 124 -24.34 13.56 17.98
CA ARG A 124 -25.03 12.28 17.71
C ARG A 124 -24.42 11.08 18.41
N PHE A 125 -23.09 11.04 18.56
CA PHE A 125 -22.37 9.84 19.00
C PHE A 125 -21.61 10.01 20.33
N GLU A 126 -21.58 11.22 20.92
CA GLU A 126 -20.96 11.61 22.21
C GLU A 126 -19.49 11.18 22.46
N ALA A 127 -18.86 10.43 21.55
CA ALA A 127 -17.64 9.66 21.83
C ALA A 127 -16.39 10.14 21.09
N ILE A 128 -16.43 11.24 20.34
CA ILE A 128 -15.34 11.64 19.43
C ILE A 128 -14.69 12.95 19.88
N GLY A 129 -14.25 12.97 21.14
CA GLY A 129 -13.59 14.12 21.77
C GLY A 129 -12.25 14.55 21.12
N SER A 130 -11.64 13.75 20.24
CA SER A 130 -10.38 14.13 19.57
C SER A 130 -10.28 13.73 18.09
N PHE A 131 -11.31 14.03 17.30
CA PHE A 131 -11.10 14.04 15.84
C PHE A 131 -10.33 15.30 15.42
N CYS A 132 -9.05 15.11 15.11
CA CYS A 132 -8.23 16.08 14.37
C CYS A 132 -8.32 15.73 12.89
N TYR A 133 -9.25 16.35 12.17
CA TYR A 133 -9.24 16.27 10.72
C TYR A 133 -8.03 17.05 10.19
N SER A 134 -7.04 16.34 9.64
CA SER A 134 -6.13 16.94 8.66
C SER A 134 -6.56 16.44 7.29
N PHE A 135 -6.68 17.33 6.31
CA PHE A 135 -7.07 17.03 4.92
C PHE A 135 -6.15 16.03 4.19
N LYS A 136 -5.10 15.53 4.84
CA LYS A 136 -4.09 14.65 4.24
C LYS A 136 -4.55 13.22 3.95
N THR A 137 -5.77 12.83 4.32
CA THR A 137 -6.26 11.44 4.16
C THR A 137 -7.58 11.29 3.41
N VAL A 138 -8.12 12.35 2.82
CA VAL A 138 -9.27 12.23 1.90
C VAL A 138 -8.72 12.15 0.48
N THR A 139 -8.29 10.96 0.05
CA THR A 139 -8.16 10.64 -1.37
C THR A 139 -9.53 10.26 -1.94
N PHE A 140 -10.57 11.00 -1.57
CA PHE A 140 -11.86 10.91 -2.22
C PHE A 140 -11.89 12.06 -3.21
N VAL A 141 -11.38 11.80 -4.41
CA VAL A 141 -11.68 12.66 -5.55
C VAL A 141 -13.16 12.40 -5.83
N PRO A 142 -14.07 13.36 -5.59
CA PRO A 142 -15.46 13.15 -5.94
C PRO A 142 -15.52 12.81 -7.43
N GLU A 143 -16.07 11.64 -7.74
CA GLU A 143 -16.32 11.23 -9.11
C GLU A 143 -17.13 12.34 -9.77
N ARG A 144 -16.71 12.80 -10.96
CA ARG A 144 -17.38 13.90 -11.65
C ARG A 144 -18.86 13.53 -11.81
N ARG A 145 -19.75 14.22 -11.08
CA ARG A 145 -21.21 14.01 -11.08
C ARG A 145 -21.90 14.37 -12.42
N ASN A 146 -21.13 14.55 -13.49
CA ASN A 146 -21.61 14.74 -14.85
C ASN A 146 -21.79 13.36 -15.50
N THR A 147 -22.73 12.57 -14.99
CA THR A 147 -23.27 11.43 -15.75
C THR A 147 -24.30 11.94 -16.74
N LEU A 148 -24.52 11.20 -17.83
CA LEU A 148 -25.55 11.54 -18.81
C LEU A 148 -26.93 11.61 -18.16
N GLU A 149 -27.23 10.76 -17.18
CA GLU A 149 -28.49 10.83 -16.43
C GLU A 149 -28.64 12.15 -15.68
N ASN A 150 -27.65 12.57 -14.89
CA ASN A 150 -27.75 13.79 -14.07
C ASN A 150 -27.87 15.06 -14.92
N ILE A 151 -27.16 15.09 -16.06
CA ILE A 151 -27.27 16.19 -17.01
C ILE A 151 -28.67 16.21 -17.63
N SER A 152 -29.21 15.04 -18.00
CA SER A 152 -30.54 14.93 -18.62
C SER A 152 -31.66 15.36 -17.66
N ILE A 153 -31.55 15.00 -16.38
CA ILE A 153 -32.50 15.44 -15.33
C ILE A 153 -32.48 16.97 -15.21
N LEU A 154 -31.30 17.59 -15.13
CA LEU A 154 -31.14 19.04 -15.11
C LEU A 154 -31.76 19.72 -16.33
N TYR A 155 -31.58 19.17 -17.54
CA TYR A 155 -32.21 19.71 -18.74
C TYR A 155 -33.74 19.62 -18.69
N MET A 156 -34.29 18.50 -18.23
CA MET A 156 -35.74 18.32 -18.12
C MET A 156 -36.35 19.27 -17.09
N ASP A 157 -35.70 19.47 -15.95
CA ASP A 157 -36.16 20.39 -14.90
C ASP A 157 -36.15 21.85 -15.37
N ILE A 158 -35.12 22.25 -16.12
CA ILE A 158 -35.05 23.59 -16.73
C ILE A 158 -36.16 23.76 -17.77
N ILE A 159 -36.39 22.77 -18.65
CA ILE A 159 -37.44 22.84 -19.67
C ILE A 159 -38.84 22.92 -19.03
N ASN A 160 -39.09 22.13 -17.98
CA ASN A 160 -40.37 22.15 -17.26
C ASN A 160 -40.59 23.48 -16.53
N SER A 161 -39.53 24.04 -15.93
CA SER A 161 -39.57 25.36 -15.29
C SER A 161 -39.85 26.48 -16.31
N LEU A 162 -39.26 26.39 -17.50
CA LEU A 162 -39.50 27.36 -18.58
C LEU A 162 -40.90 27.26 -19.16
N ARG A 163 -41.49 26.06 -19.30
CA ARG A 163 -42.90 25.90 -19.70
C ARG A 163 -43.87 26.50 -18.69
N HIS A 164 -43.59 26.32 -17.40
CA HIS A 164 -44.41 26.96 -16.36
C HIS A 164 -44.34 28.49 -16.41
N LEU A 165 -43.23 29.07 -16.88
CA LEU A 165 -43.08 30.50 -17.06
C LEU A 165 -43.65 31.02 -18.39
N SER A 166 -43.76 30.17 -19.42
CA SER A 166 -44.33 30.56 -20.72
C SER A 166 -45.86 30.57 -20.75
N GLY A 167 -46.53 30.04 -19.72
CA GLY A 167 -47.99 30.13 -19.58
C GLY A 167 -48.79 29.24 -20.53
N ASP A 168 -48.17 28.24 -21.15
CA ASP A 168 -48.89 27.24 -21.93
C ASP A 168 -49.48 26.17 -20.99
N GLN A 169 -50.76 26.36 -20.62
CA GLN A 169 -51.64 25.29 -20.14
C GLN A 169 -52.49 24.75 -21.29
#